data_AF-A0A9W8WV56-F1
#
_entry.id   AF-A0A9W8WV56-F1
#
_cell.length_a   1.000
_cell.length_b   1.000
_cell.length_c   1.000
_cell.angle_alpha   90.00
_cell.angle_beta   90.00
_cell.angle_gamma   90.00
#
_symmetry.space_group_name_H-M   'P 1'
#
loop_
_entity.id
_entity.type
_entity.pdbx_description
1 polymer ?
#
loop_
_entity_poly.entity_id
_entity_poly.type
_entity_poly.pdbx_seq_one_letter_code
_entity_poly.pdbx_strand_id
1 'polypeptide(L)'
;MTSGHDATAPIKLPGFGLPYDDWGEDTEAYAQSISAVMDWAHDVTTIRERCMLFFIDGISDKPDWTRKVHDENVVSRWRQEAKELDWDKCVEGGDFSDRMFAYCIEELRHKADLYQKTGVMPVLDASSCVLKSDVAMPLELKEALRKAVAPLETVPEHQKDWHPGSEGTVLDLVHPSLFPLVYGRSRILSDFTMTLDNSLSSIGKGIVVPVPVDHPDDETNQGRRHPALTSLWSHRFQWLPCNVSFPDGENAHIDSYINNLHPQDHQDLYHVLEKIITKAVPFWNVAYQSVHNHGMLATSLRINCDKVSYKYPDGYNGDKPEGFDETEWDLWEYNESQRIYNLPEPKESPEHDITIADVEQKWNFLDLDDNNEEGEPTDKKLQVIVKLANIQLTPEKPEYKGGAWHIEGQLNEHIVATALYYYDNDNITDSRLHFRTKVEASHFAYDISYQQSDDVGFRTIWGVDNNAQGQQVLGSVLTREDRLIAFPNGFQHRVGNFKLVDPAKPGHRKILALFLVAPTIPIISTANVPPQQRDWWAREVKLGESRVGQLPAELVDMIAEGVKDFPIGSDDAKTLREELMVERGRMNEAVAYQIFQDERFSFCEH
;
A
#
# COMPACT_ATOMS: atom_id res chain seq x y z
N MET A 1 -2.87 -42.28 -37.81
CA MET A 1 -2.84 -40.83 -38.11
C MET A 1 -2.96 -40.14 -36.77
N THR A 2 -1.81 -39.69 -36.28
CA THR A 2 -1.62 -38.95 -35.04
C THR A 2 -2.19 -37.55 -35.22
N SER A 3 -3.26 -37.22 -34.49
CA SER A 3 -3.78 -35.86 -34.37
C SER A 3 -2.77 -35.03 -33.59
N GLY A 4 -2.33 -33.92 -34.20
CA GLY A 4 -1.34 -33.02 -33.64
C GLY A 4 -1.83 -32.40 -32.33
N HIS A 5 -0.88 -32.23 -31.41
CA HIS A 5 -0.99 -31.22 -30.37
C HIS A 5 -1.12 -29.86 -31.06
N ASP A 6 -2.26 -29.18 -30.88
CA ASP A 6 -2.33 -27.75 -31.11
C ASP A 6 -1.30 -27.09 -30.20
N ALA A 7 -0.30 -26.44 -30.79
CA ALA A 7 0.66 -25.65 -30.04
C ALA A 7 -0.10 -24.43 -29.51
N THR A 8 -0.37 -24.41 -28.20
CA THR A 8 -0.82 -23.22 -27.49
C THR A 8 0.18 -22.09 -27.78
N ALA A 9 -0.34 -20.90 -28.11
CA ALA A 9 0.52 -19.75 -28.37
C ALA A 9 1.46 -19.52 -27.16
N PRO A 10 2.73 -19.15 -27.40
CA PRO A 10 3.66 -18.89 -26.31
C PRO A 10 3.14 -17.73 -25.44
N ILE A 11 3.31 -17.88 -24.13
CA ILE A 11 2.91 -16.90 -23.12
C ILE A 11 3.63 -15.58 -23.42
N LYS A 12 2.85 -14.49 -23.36
CA LYS A 12 3.33 -13.11 -23.44
C LYS A 12 2.86 -12.36 -22.21
N LEU A 13 3.79 -11.86 -21.43
CA LEU A 13 3.57 -11.10 -20.20
C LEU A 13 4.64 -9.99 -20.13
N PRO A 14 4.41 -8.91 -19.37
CA PRO A 14 5.44 -7.90 -19.13
C PRO A 14 6.76 -8.55 -18.69
N GLY A 15 7.85 -8.21 -19.38
CA GLY A 15 9.18 -8.79 -19.16
C GLY A 15 9.42 -10.18 -19.76
N PHE A 16 8.42 -10.78 -20.43
CA PHE A 16 8.55 -12.01 -21.20
C PHE A 16 7.63 -12.03 -22.42
N GLY A 17 8.18 -11.66 -23.58
CA GLY A 17 7.42 -11.59 -24.84
C GLY A 17 6.68 -10.26 -25.05
N LEU A 18 6.56 -9.44 -24.00
CA LEU A 18 6.18 -8.02 -24.02
C LEU A 18 7.31 -7.19 -23.38
N PRO A 19 7.36 -5.85 -23.60
CA PRO A 19 8.21 -4.95 -22.84
C PRO A 19 8.02 -5.12 -21.33
N TYR A 20 9.05 -4.81 -20.53
CA TYR A 20 8.95 -4.92 -19.07
C TYR A 20 8.16 -3.76 -18.45
N ASP A 21 8.06 -2.66 -19.18
CA ASP A 21 7.31 -1.45 -18.86
C ASP A 21 5.93 -1.41 -19.55
N ASP A 22 5.46 -2.56 -20.02
CA ASP A 22 4.16 -2.72 -20.64
C ASP A 22 3.03 -2.57 -19.61
N TRP A 23 2.16 -1.58 -19.83
CA TRP A 23 0.95 -1.35 -19.04
C TRP A 23 -0.33 -1.73 -19.80
N GLY A 24 -0.24 -2.49 -20.90
CA GLY A 24 -1.34 -2.78 -21.82
C GLY A 24 -1.40 -1.81 -23.02
N GLU A 25 -2.13 -2.19 -24.08
CA GLU A 25 -2.15 -1.49 -25.38
C GLU A 25 -2.88 -0.12 -25.34
N ASP A 26 -3.54 0.25 -24.24
CA ASP A 26 -4.08 1.60 -24.03
C ASP A 26 -3.36 2.32 -22.88
N THR A 27 -2.74 3.44 -23.22
CA THR A 27 -1.95 4.31 -22.34
C THR A 27 -2.78 5.03 -21.25
N GLU A 28 -4.02 4.62 -21.02
CA GLU A 28 -4.92 5.11 -19.96
C GLU A 28 -5.37 3.97 -19.03
N ALA A 29 -4.59 2.88 -18.93
CA ALA A 29 -4.90 1.78 -18.03
C ALA A 29 -5.13 2.29 -16.59
N TYR A 30 -6.34 2.09 -16.07
CA TYR A 30 -6.77 2.53 -14.73
C TYR A 30 -5.73 2.22 -13.62
N ALA A 31 -4.99 1.12 -13.75
CA ALA A 31 -3.90 0.76 -12.84
C ALA A 31 -2.78 1.83 -12.73
N GLN A 32 -2.48 2.58 -13.79
CA GLN A 32 -1.51 3.68 -13.77
C GLN A 32 -1.96 4.83 -12.86
N SER A 33 -3.27 5.14 -12.87
CA SER A 33 -3.86 6.17 -12.01
C SER A 33 -3.74 5.85 -10.52
N ILE A 34 -3.52 4.58 -10.15
CA ILE A 34 -3.35 4.12 -8.77
C ILE A 34 -1.88 4.19 -8.32
N SER A 35 -0.93 4.35 -9.23
CA SER A 35 0.49 4.34 -8.92
C SER A 35 0.97 5.70 -8.42
N ALA A 36 1.54 5.75 -7.21
CA ALA A 36 2.01 6.97 -6.54
C ALA A 36 3.04 7.79 -7.34
N VAL A 37 3.66 7.20 -8.36
CA VAL A 37 4.73 7.82 -9.17
C VAL A 37 4.37 7.95 -10.65
N MET A 38 3.15 7.59 -11.03
CA MET A 38 2.62 7.81 -12.38
C MET A 38 1.51 8.87 -12.30
N ASP A 39 0.27 8.50 -12.58
CA ASP A 39 -0.86 9.43 -12.72
C ASP A 39 -1.64 9.63 -11.41
N TRP A 40 -1.17 9.06 -10.30
CA TRP A 40 -1.78 9.32 -9.01
C TRP A 40 -1.66 10.79 -8.64
N ALA A 41 -2.81 11.37 -8.31
CA ALA A 41 -2.87 12.68 -7.71
C ALA A 41 -4.06 12.76 -6.75
N HIS A 42 -3.97 13.68 -5.80
CA HIS A 42 -4.94 13.81 -4.73
C HIS A 42 -5.25 15.30 -4.55
N ASP A 43 -6.48 15.63 -4.16
CA ASP A 43 -6.83 17.02 -3.89
C ASP A 43 -6.01 17.56 -2.72
N VAL A 44 -5.67 18.84 -2.81
CA VAL A 44 -4.98 19.56 -1.73
C VAL A 44 -5.96 19.82 -0.60
N THR A 45 -5.76 19.15 0.53
CA THR A 45 -6.62 19.25 1.71
C THR A 45 -6.24 20.43 2.60
N THR A 46 -7.24 21.10 3.19
CA THR A 46 -7.02 22.15 4.19
C THR A 46 -6.52 21.57 5.51
N ILE A 47 -5.88 22.39 6.37
CA ILE A 47 -5.50 21.99 7.73
C ILE A 47 -6.72 21.51 8.52
N ARG A 48 -7.84 22.23 8.42
CA ARG A 48 -9.10 21.89 9.08
C ARG A 48 -9.65 20.55 8.61
N GLU A 49 -9.59 20.25 7.32
CA GLU A 49 -10.02 18.95 6.80
C GLU A 49 -9.17 17.81 7.36
N ARG A 50 -7.84 17.98 7.44
CA ARG A 50 -6.96 17.01 8.12
C ARG A 50 -7.30 16.85 9.61
N CYS A 51 -7.71 17.91 10.30
CA CYS A 51 -8.19 17.82 11.68
C CYS A 51 -9.49 17.01 11.79
N MET A 52 -10.41 17.14 10.81
CA MET A 52 -11.63 16.34 10.72
C MET A 52 -11.32 14.85 10.49
N LEU A 53 -10.40 14.53 9.58
CA LEU A 53 -9.93 13.16 9.35
C LEU A 53 -9.32 12.55 10.62
N PHE A 54 -8.48 13.31 11.33
CA PHE A 54 -7.90 12.91 12.61
C PHE A 54 -8.98 12.61 13.66
N PHE A 55 -9.98 13.48 13.79
CA PHE A 55 -11.08 13.31 14.73
C PHE A 55 -11.91 12.05 14.43
N ILE A 56 -12.27 11.84 13.16
CA ILE A 56 -13.06 10.68 12.70
C ILE A 56 -12.32 9.37 12.95
N ASP A 57 -11.02 9.29 12.62
CA ASP A 57 -10.21 8.10 12.91
C ASP A 57 -10.13 7.84 14.43
N GLY A 58 -9.91 8.89 15.22
CA GLY A 58 -9.82 8.81 16.68
C GLY A 58 -11.12 8.35 17.35
N ILE A 59 -12.28 8.83 16.90
CA ILE A 59 -13.58 8.38 17.43
C ILE A 59 -13.87 6.95 17.01
N SER A 60 -13.62 6.60 15.75
CA SER A 60 -13.86 5.23 15.24
C SER A 60 -12.93 4.17 15.84
N ASP A 61 -11.89 4.60 16.57
CA ASP A 61 -11.05 3.71 17.38
C ASP A 61 -11.57 3.46 18.80
N LYS A 62 -12.55 4.24 19.28
CA LYS A 62 -13.11 4.06 20.62
C LYS A 62 -14.00 2.80 20.69
N PRO A 63 -13.99 2.05 21.80
CA PRO A 63 -14.89 0.92 21.97
C PRO A 63 -16.37 1.34 21.85
N ASP A 64 -17.18 0.52 21.18
CA ASP A 64 -18.62 0.74 20.94
C ASP A 64 -18.97 2.10 20.27
N TRP A 65 -18.04 2.70 19.51
CA TRP A 65 -18.25 4.01 18.91
C TRP A 65 -19.52 4.08 18.05
N THR A 66 -19.83 3.00 17.31
CA THR A 66 -21.01 2.92 16.42
C THR A 66 -22.33 3.07 17.16
N ARG A 67 -22.42 2.62 18.42
CA ARG A 67 -23.58 2.86 19.28
C ARG A 67 -23.51 4.22 19.94
N LYS A 68 -22.31 4.58 20.43
CA LYS A 68 -22.06 5.78 21.23
C LYS A 68 -22.25 7.09 20.44
N VAL A 69 -22.07 7.08 19.12
CA VAL A 69 -22.30 8.26 18.26
C VAL A 69 -23.77 8.72 18.22
N HIS A 70 -24.71 7.87 18.63
CA HIS A 70 -26.13 8.19 18.77
C HIS A 70 -26.53 8.56 20.21
N ASP A 71 -25.61 8.47 21.18
CA ASP A 71 -25.86 8.90 22.57
C ASP A 71 -25.38 10.34 22.76
N GLU A 72 -26.32 11.27 22.85
CA GLU A 72 -26.03 12.71 22.99
C GLU A 72 -25.20 13.05 24.23
N ASN A 73 -25.27 12.25 25.30
CA ASN A 73 -24.40 12.47 26.48
C ASN A 73 -22.95 12.10 26.17
N VAL A 74 -22.74 11.09 25.33
CA VAL A 74 -21.39 10.71 24.88
C VAL A 74 -20.87 11.72 23.86
N VAL A 75 -21.69 12.13 22.89
CA VAL A 75 -21.34 13.16 21.91
C VAL A 75 -20.98 14.48 22.60
N SER A 76 -21.74 14.89 23.62
CA SER A 76 -21.43 16.08 24.42
C SER A 76 -20.06 15.99 25.12
N ARG A 77 -19.68 14.81 25.61
CA ARG A 77 -18.33 14.58 26.18
C ARG A 77 -17.24 14.63 25.11
N TRP A 78 -17.46 14.02 23.95
CA TRP A 78 -16.52 14.11 22.83
C TRP A 78 -16.34 15.55 22.34
N ARG A 79 -17.40 16.37 22.40
CA ARG A 79 -17.29 17.81 22.11
C ARG A 79 -16.39 18.51 23.12
N GLN A 80 -16.51 18.19 24.41
CA GLN A 80 -15.64 18.77 25.43
C GLN A 80 -14.19 18.32 25.25
N GLU A 81 -13.96 17.03 24.98
CA GLU A 81 -12.62 16.49 24.68
C GLU A 81 -12.00 17.20 23.46
N ALA A 82 -12.78 17.43 22.40
CA ALA A 82 -12.31 18.15 21.21
C ALA A 82 -11.95 19.63 21.51
N LYS A 83 -12.64 20.28 22.45
CA LYS A 83 -12.34 21.68 22.86
C LYS A 83 -11.09 21.78 23.73
N GLU A 84 -10.75 20.72 24.46
CA GLU A 84 -9.58 20.65 25.34
C GLU A 84 -8.31 20.18 24.60
N LEU A 85 -8.48 19.64 23.39
CA LEU A 85 -7.38 19.11 22.59
C LEU A 85 -6.50 20.24 22.05
N ASP A 86 -5.19 20.05 22.13
CA ASP A 86 -4.19 20.91 21.51
C ASP A 86 -4.04 20.53 20.03
N TRP A 87 -4.87 21.14 19.18
CA TRP A 87 -4.99 20.77 17.77
C TRP A 87 -3.71 20.99 16.97
N ASP A 88 -2.89 21.97 17.33
CA ASP A 88 -1.59 22.22 16.70
C ASP A 88 -0.62 21.02 16.87
N LYS A 89 -0.73 20.29 17.98
CA LYS A 89 0.03 19.04 18.19
C LYS A 89 -0.54 17.85 17.43
N CYS A 90 -1.81 17.89 17.04
CA CYS A 90 -2.47 16.82 16.29
C CYS A 90 -2.24 16.99 14.78
N VAL A 91 -2.41 18.22 14.30
CA VAL A 91 -2.15 18.67 12.93
C VAL A 91 -1.54 20.07 13.06
N GLU A 92 -0.34 20.26 12.53
CA GLU A 92 0.36 21.55 12.61
C GLU A 92 -0.50 22.70 12.05
N GLY A 93 -0.64 23.79 12.81
CA GLY A 93 -1.54 24.91 12.51
C GLY A 93 -3.03 24.61 12.75
N GLY A 94 -3.34 23.47 13.35
CA GLY A 94 -4.69 22.93 13.50
C GLY A 94 -5.58 23.69 14.46
N ASP A 95 -6.85 23.79 14.09
CA ASP A 95 -7.95 24.16 14.97
C ASP A 95 -9.19 23.29 14.66
N PHE A 96 -10.23 23.42 15.50
CA PHE A 96 -11.44 22.61 15.35
C PHE A 96 -12.69 23.38 15.77
N SER A 97 -13.49 23.79 14.78
CA SER A 97 -14.69 24.58 14.99
C SER A 97 -15.88 23.74 15.47
N ASP A 98 -16.88 24.38 16.07
CA ASP A 98 -18.14 23.71 16.42
C ASP A 98 -18.89 23.17 15.18
N ARG A 99 -18.69 23.78 13.99
CA ARG A 99 -19.25 23.29 12.72
C ARG A 99 -18.53 22.04 12.23
N MET A 100 -17.19 22.00 12.31
CA MET A 100 -16.40 20.79 12.04
C MET A 100 -16.83 19.64 12.93
N PHE A 101 -17.01 19.89 14.23
CA PHE A 101 -17.52 18.88 15.15
C PHE A 101 -18.91 18.36 14.73
N ALA A 102 -19.85 19.25 14.42
CA ALA A 102 -21.20 18.87 14.02
C ALA A 102 -21.18 18.00 12.75
N TYR A 103 -20.41 18.42 11.74
CA TYR A 103 -20.22 17.68 10.49
C TYR A 103 -19.65 16.28 10.75
N CYS A 104 -18.55 16.17 11.51
CA CYS A 104 -17.93 14.88 11.80
C CYS A 104 -18.87 13.93 12.54
N ILE A 105 -19.73 14.43 13.45
CA ILE A 105 -20.70 13.58 14.14
C ILE A 105 -21.79 13.06 13.20
N GLU A 106 -22.26 13.88 12.27
CA GLU A 106 -23.21 13.44 11.25
C GLU A 106 -22.56 12.36 10.38
N GLU A 107 -21.36 12.63 9.85
CA GLU A 107 -20.61 11.67 9.04
C GLU A 107 -20.34 10.35 9.78
N LEU A 108 -19.94 10.41 11.06
CA LEU A 108 -19.71 9.23 11.90
C LEU A 108 -20.98 8.41 12.11
N ARG A 109 -22.18 9.01 12.13
CA ARG A 109 -23.44 8.26 12.24
C ARG A 109 -23.70 7.45 10.96
N HIS A 110 -23.45 8.05 9.80
CA HIS A 110 -23.56 7.33 8.53
C HIS A 110 -22.51 6.23 8.40
N LYS A 111 -21.25 6.50 8.78
CA LYS A 111 -20.19 5.49 8.82
C LYS A 111 -20.48 4.38 9.84
N ALA A 112 -21.19 4.67 10.93
CA ALA A 112 -21.63 3.65 11.89
C ALA A 112 -22.62 2.66 11.25
N ASP A 113 -23.58 3.15 10.45
CA ASP A 113 -24.50 2.30 9.71
C ASP A 113 -23.78 1.43 8.66
N LEU A 114 -22.82 2.01 7.94
CA LEU A 114 -21.96 1.28 7.01
C LEU A 114 -21.19 0.16 7.74
N TYR A 115 -20.46 0.51 8.80
CA TYR A 115 -19.66 -0.43 9.56
C TYR A 115 -20.49 -1.56 10.20
N GLN A 116 -21.68 -1.25 10.72
CA GLN A 116 -22.56 -2.26 11.31
C GLN A 116 -23.06 -3.28 10.27
N LYS A 117 -23.26 -2.87 9.01
CA LYS A 117 -23.76 -3.74 7.95
C LYS A 117 -22.66 -4.52 7.24
N THR A 118 -21.53 -3.87 6.98
CA THR A 118 -20.47 -4.42 6.12
C THR A 118 -19.21 -4.81 6.88
N GLY A 119 -19.02 -4.27 8.09
CA GLY A 119 -17.78 -4.38 8.85
C GLY A 119 -16.64 -3.49 8.32
N VAL A 120 -16.88 -2.64 7.32
CA VAL A 120 -15.85 -1.78 6.70
C VAL A 120 -15.99 -0.35 7.18
N MET A 121 -14.88 0.26 7.58
CA MET A 121 -14.80 1.66 8.01
C MET A 121 -13.78 2.42 7.15
N PRO A 122 -14.24 3.29 6.23
CA PRO A 122 -13.38 4.24 5.55
C PRO A 122 -12.90 5.33 6.52
N VAL A 123 -11.60 5.59 6.54
CA VAL A 123 -10.92 6.65 7.26
C VAL A 123 -9.86 7.28 6.37
N LEU A 124 -9.40 8.49 6.75
CA LEU A 124 -8.49 9.28 5.91
C LEU A 124 -9.04 9.44 4.48
N ASP A 125 -10.36 9.43 4.35
CA ASP A 125 -11.10 9.45 3.10
C ASP A 125 -11.29 10.90 2.63
N ALA A 126 -10.53 11.30 1.61
CA ALA A 126 -10.56 12.64 1.03
C ALA A 126 -10.74 12.59 -0.49
N SER A 127 -9.72 12.23 -1.30
CA SER A 127 -9.89 11.89 -2.73
C SER A 127 -9.71 10.39 -3.00
N SER A 128 -9.19 9.68 -2.01
CA SER A 128 -9.15 8.23 -1.87
C SER A 128 -9.28 7.90 -0.39
N CYS A 129 -9.21 6.62 0.02
CA CYS A 129 -9.43 6.22 1.40
C CYS A 129 -8.50 5.12 1.92
N VAL A 130 -8.35 5.08 3.24
CA VAL A 130 -7.84 3.92 3.97
C VAL A 130 -9.04 3.22 4.60
N LEU A 131 -9.16 1.91 4.38
CA LEU A 131 -10.23 1.11 4.94
C LEU A 131 -9.70 0.35 6.16
N LYS A 132 -10.45 0.33 7.25
CA LYS A 132 -10.14 -0.50 8.43
C LYS A 132 -11.32 -1.35 8.87
N SER A 133 -11.04 -2.49 9.48
CA SER A 133 -12.04 -3.34 10.11
C SER A 133 -11.46 -4.12 11.27
N ASP A 134 -12.19 -4.16 12.38
CA ASP A 134 -11.84 -4.98 13.55
C ASP A 134 -12.69 -6.28 13.60
N VAL A 135 -13.50 -6.53 12.57
CA VAL A 135 -14.45 -7.66 12.51
C VAL A 135 -14.37 -8.46 11.20
N ALA A 136 -13.56 -8.03 10.22
CA ALA A 136 -13.42 -8.72 8.94
C ALA A 136 -12.87 -10.14 9.07
N MET A 137 -12.07 -10.39 10.10
CA MET A 137 -11.44 -11.67 10.40
C MET A 137 -12.07 -12.28 11.65
N PRO A 138 -12.93 -13.32 11.52
CA PRO A 138 -13.50 -14.02 12.67
C PRO A 138 -12.42 -14.68 13.53
N LEU A 139 -12.70 -14.86 14.82
CA LEU A 139 -11.77 -15.48 15.77
C LEU A 139 -11.28 -16.84 15.30
N GLU A 140 -12.17 -17.67 14.75
CA GLU A 140 -11.82 -19.00 14.25
C GLU A 140 -10.81 -18.94 13.09
N LEU A 141 -10.92 -17.91 12.24
CA LEU A 141 -9.98 -17.68 11.14
C LEU A 141 -8.62 -17.19 11.65
N LYS A 142 -8.62 -16.30 12.66
CA LYS A 142 -7.38 -15.88 13.35
C LYS A 142 -6.66 -17.07 13.98
N GLU A 143 -7.37 -17.91 14.72
CA GLU A 143 -6.80 -19.08 15.37
C GLU A 143 -6.26 -20.09 14.36
N ALA A 144 -6.97 -20.29 13.24
CA ALA A 144 -6.49 -21.11 12.13
C ALA A 144 -5.20 -20.53 11.52
N LEU A 145 -5.11 -19.21 11.32
CA LEU A 145 -3.89 -18.55 10.84
C LEU A 145 -2.72 -18.75 11.81
N ARG A 146 -2.91 -18.47 13.10
CA ARG A 146 -1.85 -18.64 14.12
C ARG A 146 -1.33 -20.08 14.13
N LYS A 147 -2.24 -21.06 14.07
CA LYS A 147 -1.88 -22.48 14.01
C LYS A 147 -1.10 -22.83 12.74
N ALA A 148 -1.57 -22.36 11.59
CA ALA A 148 -0.95 -22.67 10.29
C ALA A 148 0.40 -21.98 10.08
N VAL A 149 0.64 -20.84 10.73
CA VAL A 149 1.92 -20.11 10.68
C VAL A 149 2.95 -20.65 11.69
N ALA A 150 2.53 -21.26 12.79
CA ALA A 150 3.43 -21.76 13.85
C ALA A 150 4.61 -22.64 13.35
N PRO A 151 4.47 -23.52 12.35
CA PRO A 151 5.61 -24.29 11.80
C PRO A 151 6.72 -23.42 11.20
N LEU A 152 6.39 -22.23 10.67
CA LEU A 152 7.37 -21.27 10.13
C LEU A 152 8.10 -20.52 11.25
N GLU A 153 7.46 -20.34 12.40
CA GLU A 153 8.03 -19.61 13.55
C GLU A 153 8.92 -20.48 14.44
N THR A 154 8.60 -21.77 14.53
CA THR A 154 9.20 -22.72 15.47
C THR A 154 10.39 -23.49 14.89
N VAL A 155 11.02 -22.91 13.85
CA VAL A 155 12.26 -23.44 13.27
C VAL A 155 13.45 -23.24 14.21
N PRO A 156 14.49 -24.09 14.14
CA PRO A 156 15.75 -23.87 14.87
C PRO A 156 16.32 -22.47 14.62
N GLU A 157 17.00 -21.89 15.62
CA GLU A 157 17.50 -20.50 15.56
C GLU A 157 18.37 -20.21 14.32
N HIS A 158 19.20 -21.17 13.91
CA HIS A 158 20.05 -21.04 12.72
C HIS A 158 19.29 -21.04 11.38
N GLN A 159 18.01 -21.41 11.39
CA GLN A 159 17.11 -21.41 10.23
C GLN A 159 16.17 -20.20 10.22
N LYS A 160 16.11 -19.43 11.31
CA LYS A 160 15.32 -18.20 11.35
C LYS A 160 15.86 -17.19 10.35
N ASP A 161 14.97 -16.67 9.53
CA ASP A 161 15.31 -15.70 8.49
C ASP A 161 15.10 -14.28 9.02
N TRP A 162 16.13 -13.75 9.66
CA TRP A 162 16.11 -12.37 10.17
C TRP A 162 16.29 -11.38 9.02
N HIS A 163 15.39 -10.40 8.94
CA HIS A 163 15.39 -9.39 7.90
C HIS A 163 16.70 -8.59 7.90
N PRO A 164 17.35 -8.37 6.75
CA PRO A 164 18.59 -7.62 6.67
C PRO A 164 18.47 -6.21 7.27
N GLY A 165 19.45 -5.80 8.06
CA GLY A 165 19.46 -4.47 8.70
C GLY A 165 18.46 -4.29 9.87
N SER A 166 17.65 -5.30 10.22
CA SER A 166 16.70 -5.21 11.34
C SER A 166 17.33 -5.41 12.71
N GLU A 167 18.64 -5.69 12.78
CA GLU A 167 19.32 -6.10 14.02
C GLU A 167 18.62 -7.28 14.72
N GLY A 168 17.94 -8.17 13.99
CA GLY A 168 17.25 -9.32 14.58
C GLY A 168 15.97 -8.98 15.32
N THR A 169 15.28 -7.90 14.93
CA THR A 169 13.92 -7.59 15.44
C THR A 169 12.83 -7.94 14.46
N VAL A 170 13.12 -8.14 13.17
CA VAL A 170 12.13 -8.48 12.15
C VAL A 170 12.44 -9.87 11.61
N LEU A 171 11.53 -10.80 11.84
CA LEU A 171 11.60 -12.19 11.38
C LEU A 171 10.71 -12.36 10.14
N ASP A 172 11.32 -12.67 9.01
CA ASP A 172 10.62 -12.96 7.76
C ASP A 172 10.17 -14.43 7.77
N LEU A 173 8.87 -14.68 7.61
CA LEU A 173 8.32 -16.05 7.53
C LEU A 173 8.02 -16.43 6.09
N VAL A 174 7.37 -15.52 5.35
CA VAL A 174 7.19 -15.58 3.91
C VAL A 174 7.53 -14.19 3.40
N HIS A 175 8.60 -14.05 2.61
CA HIS A 175 9.02 -12.75 2.10
C HIS A 175 9.20 -12.82 0.59
N PRO A 176 8.54 -11.95 -0.20
CA PRO A 176 8.56 -12.02 -1.65
C PRO A 176 9.92 -11.70 -2.27
N SER A 177 10.80 -11.03 -1.51
CA SER A 177 12.20 -10.78 -1.91
C SER A 177 13.13 -11.99 -1.72
N LEU A 178 12.67 -13.09 -1.13
CA LEU A 178 13.43 -14.34 -1.10
C LEU A 178 12.96 -15.21 -2.27
N PHE A 179 13.90 -15.68 -3.09
CA PHE A 179 13.63 -16.33 -4.38
C PHE A 179 12.75 -15.51 -5.35
N PRO A 180 13.04 -14.21 -5.58
CA PRO A 180 12.32 -13.44 -6.60
C PRO A 180 12.65 -14.01 -8.00
N LEU A 181 11.90 -13.59 -9.02
CA LEU A 181 12.36 -13.76 -10.40
C LEU A 181 13.66 -12.95 -10.56
N VAL A 182 14.67 -13.55 -11.20
CA VAL A 182 15.93 -12.92 -11.58
C VAL A 182 16.07 -13.03 -13.09
N TYR A 183 15.96 -11.91 -13.80
CA TYR A 183 16.11 -11.89 -15.25
C TYR A 183 17.51 -12.37 -15.66
N GLY A 184 17.59 -13.16 -16.74
CA GLY A 184 18.82 -13.81 -17.18
C GLY A 184 19.23 -15.04 -16.36
N ARG A 185 18.47 -15.43 -15.33
CA ARG A 185 18.80 -16.56 -14.45
C ARG A 185 17.62 -17.49 -14.15
N SER A 186 16.48 -16.95 -13.73
CA SER A 186 15.27 -17.70 -13.43
C SER A 186 14.72 -18.40 -14.66
N ARG A 187 13.99 -19.50 -14.45
CA ARG A 187 13.36 -20.27 -15.54
C ARG A 187 11.86 -20.02 -15.61
N ILE A 188 11.32 -19.98 -16.82
CA ILE A 188 9.91 -19.81 -17.12
C ILE A 188 9.41 -20.91 -18.07
N LEU A 189 8.19 -21.38 -17.85
CA LEU A 189 7.47 -22.28 -18.74
C LEU A 189 6.79 -21.42 -19.82
N SER A 190 7.30 -21.48 -21.06
CA SER A 190 6.89 -20.55 -22.13
C SER A 190 5.55 -20.87 -22.78
N ASP A 191 5.04 -22.08 -22.60
CA ASP A 191 3.88 -22.63 -23.31
C ASP A 191 2.89 -23.31 -22.36
N PHE A 192 3.09 -23.15 -21.05
CA PHE A 192 2.34 -23.87 -20.01
C PHE A 192 2.15 -23.02 -18.75
N THR A 193 0.92 -23.01 -18.24
CA THR A 193 0.57 -22.44 -16.95
C THR A 193 0.49 -23.55 -15.90
N MET A 194 1.32 -23.42 -14.89
CA MET A 194 1.50 -24.35 -13.79
C MET A 194 0.42 -24.18 -12.72
N THR A 195 0.01 -25.30 -12.13
CA THR A 195 -0.91 -25.35 -10.98
C THR A 195 -0.16 -25.80 -9.73
N LEU A 196 -0.80 -25.71 -8.57
CA LEU A 196 -0.25 -26.26 -7.32
C LEU A 196 0.19 -27.73 -7.47
N ASP A 197 -0.64 -28.56 -8.09
CA ASP A 197 -0.42 -30.01 -8.20
C ASP A 197 0.84 -30.39 -8.98
N ASN A 198 1.18 -29.61 -10.02
CA ASN A 198 2.33 -29.90 -10.88
C ASN A 198 3.54 -29.00 -10.61
N SER A 199 3.45 -28.09 -9.63
CA SER A 199 4.48 -27.12 -9.31
C SER A 199 5.84 -27.74 -8.97
N LEU A 200 5.86 -28.64 -7.99
CA LEU A 200 7.09 -29.30 -7.51
C LEU A 200 7.73 -30.18 -8.60
N SER A 201 6.90 -30.89 -9.37
CA SER A 201 7.40 -31.71 -10.49
C SER A 201 8.02 -30.90 -11.63
N SER A 202 7.83 -29.58 -11.63
CA SER A 202 8.29 -28.66 -12.68
C SER A 202 9.58 -27.93 -12.34
N ILE A 203 10.14 -28.13 -11.14
CA ILE A 203 11.38 -27.49 -10.72
C ILE A 203 12.51 -27.80 -11.71
N GLY A 204 13.21 -26.76 -12.17
CA GLY A 204 14.29 -26.89 -13.15
C GLY A 204 13.83 -26.97 -14.61
N LYS A 205 12.53 -27.08 -14.91
CA LYS A 205 12.01 -27.03 -16.29
C LYS A 205 11.93 -25.58 -16.81
N GLY A 206 11.63 -25.44 -18.10
CA GLY A 206 11.50 -24.15 -18.76
C GLY A 206 12.80 -23.61 -19.37
N ILE A 207 12.69 -22.42 -19.94
CA ILE A 207 13.82 -21.66 -20.51
C ILE A 207 14.21 -20.53 -19.56
N VAL A 208 15.43 -20.03 -19.69
CA VAL A 208 15.88 -18.87 -18.90
C VAL A 208 15.11 -17.63 -19.37
N VAL A 209 14.52 -16.89 -18.44
CA VAL A 209 13.86 -15.61 -18.73
C VAL A 209 14.94 -14.65 -19.26
N PRO A 210 14.79 -14.05 -20.45
CA PRO A 210 15.77 -13.12 -20.99
C PRO A 210 15.90 -11.89 -20.10
N VAL A 211 17.07 -11.23 -20.14
CA VAL A 211 17.22 -9.90 -19.55
C VAL A 211 16.40 -8.92 -20.39
N PRO A 212 15.49 -8.12 -19.80
CA PRO A 212 14.78 -7.08 -20.52
C PRO A 212 15.79 -6.16 -21.20
N VAL A 213 15.56 -5.87 -22.47
CA VAL A 213 16.38 -4.94 -23.24
C VAL A 213 15.70 -3.58 -23.19
N ASP A 214 16.46 -2.52 -22.90
CA ASP A 214 15.98 -1.15 -23.04
C ASP A 214 15.47 -0.90 -24.47
N HIS A 215 14.45 -0.08 -24.64
CA HIS A 215 13.85 0.15 -25.95
C HIS A 215 14.90 0.78 -26.91
N PRO A 216 14.96 0.41 -28.20
CA PRO A 216 15.84 1.09 -29.17
C PRO A 216 15.59 2.60 -29.27
N ASP A 217 14.37 3.05 -28.99
CA ASP A 217 14.03 4.48 -28.91
C ASP A 217 14.64 5.19 -27.68
N ASP A 218 15.15 4.45 -26.68
CA ASP A 218 15.90 5.00 -25.55
C ASP A 218 17.23 5.62 -25.99
N GLU A 219 17.84 5.19 -27.10
CA GLU A 219 19.07 5.83 -27.61
C GLU A 219 18.80 7.25 -28.18
N THR A 220 17.60 7.52 -28.70
CA THR A 220 17.24 8.85 -29.23
C THR A 220 16.73 9.82 -28.17
N ASN A 221 16.25 9.29 -27.03
CA ASN A 221 15.70 10.05 -25.90
C ASN A 221 16.67 10.18 -24.70
N GLN A 222 17.94 9.76 -24.82
CA GLN A 222 18.97 9.96 -23.79
C GLN A 222 19.15 11.42 -23.34
N GLY A 223 18.66 12.39 -24.13
CA GLY A 223 18.64 13.80 -23.75
C GLY A 223 17.45 14.25 -22.91
N ARG A 224 16.42 13.40 -22.66
CA ARG A 224 15.14 13.80 -22.03
C ARG A 224 14.64 12.92 -20.88
N ARG A 225 15.06 11.66 -20.74
CA ARG A 225 14.65 10.84 -19.57
C ARG A 225 15.63 11.03 -18.40
N HIS A 226 15.11 11.50 -17.27
CA HIS A 226 15.89 11.71 -16.05
C HIS A 226 16.32 10.34 -15.46
N PRO A 227 17.57 10.16 -14.97
CA PRO A 227 18.06 8.91 -14.36
C PRO A 227 17.23 8.37 -13.18
N ALA A 228 16.28 9.16 -12.66
CA ALA A 228 15.37 8.75 -11.59
C ALA A 228 14.22 7.85 -12.10
N LEU A 229 13.81 7.99 -13.37
CA LEU A 229 12.75 7.18 -13.97
C LEU A 229 13.18 5.73 -14.17
N THR A 230 14.45 5.50 -14.51
CA THR A 230 14.98 4.14 -14.74
C THR A 230 15.10 3.31 -13.45
N SER A 231 15.15 3.95 -12.28
CA SER A 231 15.17 3.25 -10.98
C SER A 231 13.78 2.86 -10.44
N LEU A 232 12.70 3.31 -11.07
CA LEU A 232 11.33 2.90 -10.70
C LEU A 232 10.97 1.51 -11.24
N TRP A 233 11.69 1.08 -12.27
CA TRP A 233 11.60 -0.23 -12.87
C TRP A 233 12.80 -1.08 -12.53
N SER A 234 12.60 -2.40 -12.48
CA SER A 234 13.67 -3.36 -12.27
C SER A 234 13.95 -4.17 -13.53
N HIS A 235 15.16 -4.06 -14.05
CA HIS A 235 15.68 -4.92 -15.13
C HIS A 235 16.29 -6.23 -14.59
N ARG A 236 16.32 -6.42 -13.25
CA ARG A 236 17.02 -7.54 -12.60
C ARG A 236 16.08 -8.47 -11.87
N PHE A 237 15.06 -7.92 -11.21
CA PHE A 237 14.23 -8.63 -10.25
C PHE A 237 12.73 -8.34 -10.44
N GLN A 238 11.89 -9.33 -10.14
CA GLN A 238 10.46 -9.14 -10.00
C GLN A 238 9.94 -10.03 -8.87
N TRP A 239 9.08 -9.50 -7.99
CA TRP A 239 8.30 -10.35 -7.09
C TRP A 239 7.31 -11.21 -7.88
N LEU A 240 7.18 -12.47 -7.46
CA LEU A 240 6.30 -13.44 -8.10
C LEU A 240 4.97 -13.52 -7.33
N PRO A 241 3.86 -12.98 -7.86
CA PRO A 241 2.54 -13.24 -7.31
C PRO A 241 2.14 -14.71 -7.47
N CYS A 242 1.21 -15.18 -6.64
CA CYS A 242 0.43 -16.37 -6.96
C CYS A 242 -0.85 -15.99 -7.70
N ASN A 243 -1.32 -16.88 -8.56
CA ASN A 243 -2.61 -16.75 -9.22
C ASN A 243 -3.71 -17.23 -8.26
N VAL A 244 -4.82 -16.50 -8.25
CA VAL A 244 -5.98 -16.78 -7.43
C VAL A 244 -7.23 -16.72 -8.29
N SER A 245 -8.01 -17.80 -8.31
CA SER A 245 -9.31 -17.87 -8.98
C SER A 245 -10.45 -17.86 -7.98
N PHE A 246 -11.67 -17.62 -8.47
CA PHE A 246 -12.90 -17.70 -7.68
C PHE A 246 -13.87 -18.66 -8.36
N PRO A 247 -13.65 -19.98 -8.27
CA PRO A 247 -14.35 -20.98 -9.08
C PRO A 247 -15.86 -21.06 -8.80
N ASP A 248 -16.29 -20.68 -7.59
CA ASP A 248 -17.71 -20.56 -7.22
C ASP A 248 -18.23 -19.11 -7.29
N GLY A 249 -17.40 -18.19 -7.78
CA GLY A 249 -17.69 -16.76 -7.89
C GLY A 249 -17.51 -15.96 -6.61
N GLU A 250 -17.17 -16.58 -5.48
CA GLU A 250 -17.14 -15.93 -4.15
C GLU A 250 -15.89 -16.26 -3.34
N ASN A 251 -15.47 -17.52 -3.26
CA ASN A 251 -14.37 -17.98 -2.43
C ASN A 251 -13.10 -18.10 -3.26
N ALA A 252 -12.03 -17.50 -2.74
CA ALA A 252 -10.72 -17.56 -3.37
C ALA A 252 -10.20 -19.01 -3.38
N HIS A 253 -9.55 -19.38 -4.48
CA HIS A 253 -8.76 -20.58 -4.62
C HIS A 253 -7.38 -20.20 -5.14
N ILE A 254 -6.33 -20.62 -4.45
CA ILE A 254 -4.95 -20.34 -4.87
C ILE A 254 -4.55 -21.37 -5.93
N ASP A 255 -4.38 -20.94 -7.18
CA ASP A 255 -4.14 -21.84 -8.31
C ASP A 255 -2.65 -22.24 -8.45
N SER A 256 -1.73 -21.35 -8.04
CA SER A 256 -0.28 -21.55 -8.14
C SER A 256 0.42 -21.36 -6.79
N TYR A 257 1.62 -21.91 -6.62
CA TYR A 257 2.32 -21.84 -5.33
C TYR A 257 2.59 -20.39 -4.90
N ILE A 258 2.55 -20.11 -3.60
CA ILE A 258 3.00 -18.84 -3.03
C ILE A 258 4.53 -18.86 -3.00
N ASN A 259 5.16 -17.81 -3.53
CA ASN A 259 6.62 -17.72 -3.51
C ASN A 259 7.15 -17.87 -2.07
N ASN A 260 8.17 -18.71 -1.92
CA ASN A 260 8.79 -19.03 -0.63
C ASN A 260 7.86 -19.75 0.38
N LEU A 261 6.79 -20.40 -0.05
CA LEU A 261 5.93 -21.23 0.81
C LEU A 261 5.66 -22.61 0.20
N HIS A 262 6.25 -23.66 0.76
CA HIS A 262 6.16 -25.02 0.19
C HIS A 262 4.71 -25.54 0.16
N PRO A 263 4.15 -25.85 -1.02
CA PRO A 263 2.71 -26.12 -1.18
C PRO A 263 2.25 -27.37 -0.46
N GLN A 264 3.09 -28.41 -0.34
CA GLN A 264 2.71 -29.64 0.37
C GLN A 264 2.92 -29.58 1.89
N ASP A 265 3.89 -28.80 2.37
CA ASP A 265 4.25 -28.79 3.80
C ASP A 265 3.36 -27.81 4.58
N HIS A 266 2.79 -26.83 3.87
CA HIS A 266 1.97 -25.77 4.44
C HIS A 266 0.55 -25.71 3.85
N GLN A 267 -0.02 -26.86 3.45
CA GLN A 267 -1.37 -26.94 2.86
C GLN A 267 -2.44 -26.22 3.72
N ASP A 268 -2.39 -26.40 5.04
CA ASP A 268 -3.29 -25.72 5.98
C ASP A 268 -3.18 -24.19 5.86
N LEU A 269 -1.98 -23.65 5.64
CA LEU A 269 -1.77 -22.21 5.49
C LEU A 269 -2.34 -21.70 4.17
N TYR A 270 -2.21 -22.45 3.07
CA TYR A 270 -2.85 -22.09 1.79
C TYR A 270 -4.37 -21.97 1.97
N HIS A 271 -5.01 -22.96 2.61
CA HIS A 271 -6.46 -22.93 2.86
C HIS A 271 -6.92 -21.79 3.77
N VAL A 272 -6.07 -21.38 4.72
CA VAL A 272 -6.35 -20.21 5.55
C VAL A 272 -6.20 -18.92 4.74
N LEU A 273 -5.16 -18.82 3.91
CA LEU A 273 -4.90 -17.65 3.06
C LEU A 273 -6.01 -17.47 2.02
N GLU A 274 -6.54 -18.54 1.42
CA GLU A 274 -7.75 -18.50 0.57
C GLU A 274 -8.90 -17.77 1.27
N LYS A 275 -9.19 -18.13 2.53
CA LYS A 275 -10.27 -17.49 3.31
C LYS A 275 -9.98 -16.03 3.62
N ILE A 276 -8.72 -15.69 3.91
CA ILE A 276 -8.32 -14.31 4.21
C ILE A 276 -8.38 -13.44 2.95
N ILE A 277 -7.87 -13.93 1.82
CA ILE A 277 -7.97 -13.27 0.52
C ILE A 277 -9.45 -13.01 0.18
N THR A 278 -10.31 -14.01 0.34
CA THR A 278 -11.77 -13.86 0.19
C THR A 278 -12.33 -12.68 1.02
N LYS A 279 -11.83 -12.48 2.24
CA LYS A 279 -12.24 -11.36 3.12
C LYS A 279 -11.61 -10.02 2.75
N ALA A 280 -10.48 -10.01 2.03
CA ALA A 280 -9.81 -8.80 1.57
C ALA A 280 -10.44 -8.23 0.27
N VAL A 281 -11.09 -9.06 -0.56
CA VAL A 281 -11.67 -8.61 -1.84
C VAL A 281 -12.58 -7.37 -1.71
N PRO A 282 -13.55 -7.29 -0.78
CA PRO A 282 -14.39 -6.08 -0.65
C PRO A 282 -13.59 -4.81 -0.35
N PHE A 283 -12.48 -4.95 0.36
CA PHE A 283 -11.61 -3.83 0.71
C PHE A 283 -10.79 -3.37 -0.49
N TRP A 284 -10.23 -4.32 -1.24
CA TRP A 284 -9.56 -4.00 -2.50
C TRP A 284 -10.51 -3.39 -3.51
N ASN A 285 -11.74 -3.89 -3.61
CA ASN A 285 -12.76 -3.34 -4.49
C ASN A 285 -12.96 -1.84 -4.26
N VAL A 286 -13.14 -1.43 -3.00
CA VAL A 286 -13.35 -0.01 -2.66
C VAL A 286 -12.05 0.79 -2.81
N ALA A 287 -10.92 0.29 -2.32
CA ALA A 287 -9.63 0.99 -2.42
C ALA A 287 -9.18 1.20 -3.88
N TYR A 288 -9.42 0.21 -4.73
CA TYR A 288 -9.10 0.27 -6.16
C TYR A 288 -10.01 1.26 -6.86
N GLN A 289 -11.32 1.28 -6.59
CA GLN A 289 -12.28 2.23 -7.18
C GLN A 289 -12.14 3.69 -6.72
N SER A 290 -11.50 3.92 -5.56
CA SER A 290 -11.41 5.23 -4.92
C SER A 290 -10.20 6.00 -5.45
N VAL A 291 -10.23 6.43 -6.71
CA VAL A 291 -9.14 7.17 -7.36
C VAL A 291 -9.67 8.50 -7.85
N HIS A 292 -8.95 9.58 -7.54
CA HIS A 292 -9.28 10.92 -8.00
C HIS A 292 -9.34 10.99 -9.53
N ASN A 293 -10.36 11.65 -10.09
CA ASN A 293 -10.64 11.85 -11.52
C ASN A 293 -10.81 10.61 -12.42
N HIS A 294 -10.38 9.42 -11.98
CA HIS A 294 -10.42 8.19 -12.78
C HIS A 294 -11.37 7.14 -12.20
N GLY A 295 -11.63 7.16 -10.88
CA GLY A 295 -12.40 6.15 -10.18
C GLY A 295 -13.93 6.31 -10.25
N MET A 296 -14.64 5.20 -10.04
CA MET A 296 -16.10 5.21 -9.87
C MET A 296 -16.53 5.75 -8.50
N LEU A 297 -15.66 5.67 -7.49
CA LEU A 297 -15.91 6.18 -6.13
C LEU A 297 -15.07 7.43 -5.91
N ALA A 298 -15.58 8.58 -6.33
CA ALA A 298 -14.95 9.85 -6.00
C ALA A 298 -15.42 10.31 -4.61
N THR A 299 -14.50 10.43 -3.66
CA THR A 299 -14.79 11.09 -2.40
C THR A 299 -14.64 12.61 -2.55
N SER A 300 -15.59 13.36 -2.01
CA SER A 300 -15.59 14.83 -2.09
C SER A 300 -14.85 15.46 -0.91
N LEU A 301 -14.16 16.58 -1.15
CA LEU A 301 -13.65 17.41 -0.06
C LEU A 301 -14.78 17.87 0.87
N ARG A 302 -14.52 17.80 2.18
CA ARG A 302 -15.43 18.30 3.23
C ARG A 302 -15.49 19.82 3.24
N ILE A 303 -14.37 20.46 2.86
CA ILE A 303 -14.19 21.90 2.87
C ILE A 303 -13.85 22.38 1.45
N ASN A 304 -14.79 23.06 0.80
CA ASN A 304 -14.52 23.78 -0.43
C ASN A 304 -13.96 25.17 -0.10
N CYS A 305 -12.75 25.48 -0.57
CA CYS A 305 -12.13 26.78 -0.39
C CYS A 305 -11.56 27.26 -1.72
N ASP A 306 -12.23 28.23 -2.33
CA ASP A 306 -11.92 28.83 -3.63
C ASP A 306 -11.27 30.22 -3.51
N LYS A 307 -10.99 30.66 -2.28
CA LYS A 307 -10.39 31.97 -2.03
C LYS A 307 -9.63 32.07 -0.71
N VAL A 308 -8.55 32.83 -0.73
CA VAL A 308 -7.90 33.37 0.46
C VAL A 308 -8.52 34.74 0.74
N SER A 309 -9.07 34.90 1.94
CA SER A 309 -9.59 36.20 2.38
C SER A 309 -9.25 36.46 3.83
N TYR A 310 -9.09 37.72 4.18
CA TYR A 310 -8.73 38.15 5.51
C TYR A 310 -9.50 39.42 5.91
N LYS A 311 -9.47 39.74 7.20
CA LYS A 311 -9.95 41.00 7.77
C LYS A 311 -8.90 41.57 8.71
N TYR A 312 -9.02 42.84 9.04
CA TYR A 312 -8.20 43.46 10.08
C TYR A 312 -8.92 43.48 11.44
N PRO A 313 -8.18 43.53 12.57
CA PRO A 313 -8.73 43.75 13.89
C PRO A 313 -9.56 45.04 13.96
N ASP A 314 -10.59 45.04 14.82
CA ASP A 314 -11.38 46.24 15.07
C ASP A 314 -10.49 47.40 15.57
N GLY A 315 -10.58 48.55 14.91
CA GLY A 315 -9.79 49.75 15.23
C GLY A 315 -8.47 49.86 14.46
N TYR A 316 -8.13 48.89 13.61
CA TYR A 316 -7.02 49.03 12.67
C TYR A 316 -7.35 50.09 11.60
N ASN A 317 -6.51 51.12 11.52
CA ASN A 317 -6.64 52.26 10.59
C ASN A 317 -5.61 52.22 9.45
N GLY A 318 -4.69 51.23 9.45
CA GLY A 318 -3.58 51.17 8.51
C GLY A 318 -2.52 52.25 8.73
N ASP A 319 -2.60 53.00 9.82
CA ASP A 319 -1.63 54.03 10.16
C ASP A 319 -0.40 53.41 10.81
N LYS A 320 0.75 54.03 10.53
CA LYS A 320 2.05 53.66 11.09
C LYS A 320 2.03 53.76 12.64
N PRO A 321 2.52 52.75 13.38
CA PRO A 321 2.67 52.86 14.83
C PRO A 321 3.56 54.04 15.24
N GLU A 322 3.19 54.78 16.28
CA GLU A 322 4.02 55.87 16.79
C GLU A 322 5.40 55.35 17.23
N GLY A 323 6.47 55.91 16.65
CA GLY A 323 7.86 55.55 16.98
C GLY A 323 8.47 54.45 16.11
N PHE A 324 7.77 53.92 15.12
CA PHE A 324 8.36 53.04 14.11
C PHE A 324 9.27 53.88 13.19
N ASP A 325 10.55 53.54 13.07
CA ASP A 325 11.46 54.10 12.06
C ASP A 325 11.58 53.10 10.90
N GLU A 326 11.80 53.58 9.68
CA GLU A 326 12.02 52.82 8.43
C GLU A 326 10.79 52.52 7.50
N THR A 327 11.09 51.85 6.37
CA THR A 327 10.71 52.04 4.95
C THR A 327 9.29 51.58 4.55
N GLU A 328 8.88 51.77 3.27
CA GLU A 328 7.59 51.25 2.75
C GLU A 328 7.46 49.72 2.89
N TRP A 329 8.57 48.97 2.83
CA TRP A 329 8.59 47.51 3.02
C TRP A 329 8.23 47.10 4.45
N ASP A 330 8.75 47.82 5.45
CA ASP A 330 8.49 47.53 6.87
C ASP A 330 7.01 47.77 7.25
N LEU A 331 6.36 48.74 6.61
CA LEU A 331 4.93 48.98 6.77
C LEU A 331 4.07 47.91 6.10
N TRP A 332 4.50 47.38 4.95
CA TRP A 332 3.79 46.32 4.26
C TRP A 332 3.81 45.02 5.06
N GLU A 333 4.98 44.61 5.57
CA GLU A 333 5.11 43.45 6.47
C GLU A 333 4.30 43.64 7.76
N TYR A 334 4.34 44.82 8.36
CA TYR A 334 3.51 45.13 9.54
C TYR A 334 2.02 44.96 9.23
N ASN A 335 1.53 45.54 8.14
CA ASN A 335 0.14 45.44 7.75
C ASN A 335 -0.27 43.97 7.48
N GLU A 336 0.60 43.20 6.83
CA GLU A 336 0.37 41.77 6.62
C GLU A 336 0.28 40.99 7.94
N SER A 337 1.14 41.29 8.92
CA SER A 337 1.10 40.67 10.25
C SER A 337 -0.21 40.95 11.03
N GLN A 338 -0.95 42.00 10.66
CA GLN A 338 -2.24 42.33 11.26
C GLN A 338 -3.42 41.60 10.60
N ARG A 339 -3.21 40.85 9.51
CA ARG A 339 -4.30 40.12 8.85
C ARG A 339 -4.82 38.97 9.72
N ILE A 340 -6.13 38.90 9.85
CA ILE A 340 -6.86 37.77 10.43
C ILE A 340 -7.52 37.03 9.27
N TYR A 341 -6.96 35.88 8.89
CA TYR A 341 -7.49 35.07 7.80
C TYR A 341 -8.84 34.46 8.15
N ASN A 342 -9.75 34.45 7.18
CA ASN A 342 -11.04 33.78 7.30
C ASN A 342 -10.81 32.29 7.03
N LEU A 343 -10.81 31.48 8.09
CA LEU A 343 -10.65 30.04 7.97
C LEU A 343 -11.92 29.41 7.36
N PRO A 344 -11.79 28.51 6.36
CA PRO A 344 -12.95 27.90 5.73
C PRO A 344 -13.64 26.92 6.68
N GLU A 345 -14.95 26.76 6.50
CA GLU A 345 -15.78 25.83 7.27
C GLU A 345 -16.28 24.71 6.35
N PRO A 346 -16.62 23.53 6.88
CA PRO A 346 -17.16 22.46 6.06
C PRO A 346 -18.53 22.81 5.47
N LYS A 347 -18.87 22.07 4.41
CA LYS A 347 -20.20 22.03 3.78
C LYS A 347 -21.30 21.82 4.83
N GLU A 348 -22.54 22.19 4.50
CA GLU A 348 -23.64 22.11 5.47
C GLU A 348 -23.96 20.68 5.94
N SER A 349 -23.77 19.70 5.06
CA SER A 349 -23.98 18.28 5.35
C SER A 349 -22.90 17.43 4.68
N PRO A 350 -22.58 16.25 5.25
CA PRO A 350 -21.66 15.30 4.65
C PRO A 350 -22.19 14.68 3.37
N GLU A 351 -21.28 14.50 2.40
CA GLU A 351 -21.49 13.67 1.23
C GLU A 351 -21.07 12.24 1.61
N HIS A 352 -21.86 11.24 1.18
CA HIS A 352 -21.70 9.85 1.61
C HIS A 352 -21.24 9.00 0.44
N ASP A 353 -19.97 9.13 0.08
CA ASP A 353 -19.46 8.68 -1.22
C ASP A 353 -19.22 7.17 -1.26
N ILE A 354 -19.01 6.53 -0.10
CA ILE A 354 -18.91 5.07 0.01
C ILE A 354 -20.18 4.53 0.67
N THR A 355 -20.95 3.77 -0.10
CA THR A 355 -22.22 3.17 0.32
C THR A 355 -22.06 1.70 0.71
N ILE A 356 -23.12 1.12 1.27
CA ILE A 356 -23.18 -0.32 1.58
C ILE A 356 -23.07 -1.14 0.29
N ALA A 357 -23.68 -0.68 -0.81
CA ALA A 357 -23.68 -1.38 -2.08
C ALA A 357 -22.27 -1.49 -2.66
N ASP A 358 -21.46 -0.44 -2.54
CA ASP A 358 -20.08 -0.41 -3.04
C ASP A 358 -19.19 -1.43 -2.35
N VAL A 359 -19.46 -1.73 -1.07
CA VAL A 359 -18.76 -2.77 -0.31
C VAL A 359 -19.31 -4.17 -0.63
N GLU A 360 -20.62 -4.31 -0.77
CA GLU A 360 -21.26 -5.60 -1.06
C GLU A 360 -21.00 -6.08 -2.50
N GLN A 361 -20.83 -5.17 -3.46
CA GLN A 361 -20.49 -5.45 -4.86
C GLN A 361 -18.98 -5.63 -5.04
N LYS A 362 -18.48 -6.78 -4.58
CA LYS A 362 -17.03 -7.07 -4.43
C LYS A 362 -16.19 -7.10 -5.71
N TRP A 363 -16.78 -6.94 -6.89
CA TRP A 363 -16.14 -7.25 -8.18
C TRP A 363 -16.14 -6.10 -9.18
N ASN A 364 -16.75 -4.96 -8.85
CA ASN A 364 -16.86 -3.82 -9.76
C ASN A 364 -15.47 -3.34 -10.23
N PHE A 365 -14.45 -3.49 -9.40
CA PHE A 365 -13.07 -3.15 -9.74
C PHE A 365 -12.48 -3.94 -10.92
N LEU A 366 -13.06 -5.09 -11.27
CA LEU A 366 -12.66 -5.87 -12.45
C LEU A 366 -13.30 -5.37 -13.75
N ASP A 367 -14.36 -4.56 -13.64
CA ASP A 367 -15.14 -4.05 -14.77
C ASP A 367 -14.78 -2.58 -15.10
N LEU A 368 -13.73 -2.03 -14.47
CA LEU A 368 -13.27 -0.64 -14.67
C LEU A 368 -12.38 -0.44 -15.90
N ASP A 369 -12.19 -1.48 -16.71
CA ASP A 369 -11.37 -1.42 -17.91
C ASP A 369 -12.28 -1.45 -19.15
N ASP A 370 -12.15 -0.43 -20.01
CA ASP A 370 -12.95 -0.22 -21.22
C ASP A 370 -12.81 -1.35 -22.26
N ASN A 371 -11.89 -2.30 -22.03
CA ASN A 371 -11.61 -3.42 -22.93
C ASN A 371 -12.59 -4.60 -22.82
N ASN A 372 -13.49 -4.62 -21.83
CA ASN A 372 -14.53 -5.65 -21.76
C ASN A 372 -15.76 -5.22 -22.57
N GLU A 373 -16.12 -5.98 -23.62
CA GLU A 373 -17.41 -5.79 -24.29
C GLU A 373 -18.55 -5.92 -23.27
N GLU A 374 -19.49 -4.96 -23.26
CA GLU A 374 -20.63 -4.95 -22.34
C GLU A 374 -21.33 -6.32 -22.28
N GLY A 375 -21.17 -7.04 -21.18
CA GLY A 375 -21.90 -8.28 -20.88
C GLY A 375 -21.14 -9.59 -20.99
N GLU A 376 -19.83 -9.61 -21.27
CA GLU A 376 -19.02 -10.81 -21.08
C GLU A 376 -18.67 -11.02 -19.58
N PRO A 377 -18.81 -12.23 -19.02
CA PRO A 377 -18.39 -12.49 -17.65
C PRO A 377 -16.87 -12.32 -17.51
N THR A 378 -16.42 -11.30 -16.77
CA THR A 378 -15.01 -11.14 -16.43
C THR A 378 -14.56 -12.34 -15.60
N ASP A 379 -13.58 -13.09 -16.11
CA ASP A 379 -12.96 -14.19 -15.39
C ASP A 379 -12.37 -13.65 -14.08
N LYS A 380 -12.95 -14.04 -12.93
CA LYS A 380 -12.50 -13.58 -11.60
C LYS A 380 -11.17 -14.24 -11.25
N LYS A 381 -10.09 -13.63 -11.74
CA LYS A 381 -8.71 -14.05 -11.54
C LYS A 381 -7.91 -12.87 -11.04
N LEU A 382 -7.18 -13.09 -9.95
CA LEU A 382 -6.31 -12.10 -9.34
C LEU A 382 -4.89 -12.63 -9.26
N GLN A 383 -3.94 -11.71 -9.15
CA GLN A 383 -2.57 -12.00 -8.78
C GLN A 383 -2.27 -11.36 -7.42
N VAL A 384 -1.84 -12.17 -6.46
CA VAL A 384 -1.62 -11.74 -5.08
C VAL A 384 -0.21 -12.09 -4.65
N ILE A 385 0.53 -11.12 -4.13
CA ILE A 385 1.81 -11.33 -3.48
C ILE A 385 1.55 -11.44 -1.97
N VAL A 386 2.07 -12.50 -1.35
CA VAL A 386 1.87 -12.78 0.08
C VAL A 386 3.16 -12.53 0.85
N LYS A 387 3.06 -11.81 1.98
CA LYS A 387 4.15 -11.61 2.92
C LYS A 387 3.68 -11.85 4.35
N LEU A 388 4.47 -12.61 5.12
CA LEU A 388 4.28 -12.84 6.55
C LEU A 388 5.55 -12.43 7.28
N ALA A 389 5.42 -11.53 8.24
CA ALA A 389 6.54 -11.05 9.04
C ALA A 389 6.13 -10.81 10.49
N ASN A 390 7.08 -11.04 11.39
CA ASN A 390 6.93 -10.80 12.81
C ASN A 390 7.95 -9.76 13.26
N ILE A 391 7.50 -8.75 14.00
CA ILE A 391 8.38 -7.86 14.75
C ILE A 391 8.45 -8.38 16.18
N GLN A 392 9.65 -8.73 16.64
CA GLN A 392 9.90 -9.28 17.97
C GLN A 392 10.77 -8.33 18.78
N LEU A 393 10.30 -8.01 19.99
CA LEU A 393 11.01 -7.19 20.96
C LEU A 393 11.38 -8.05 22.17
N THR A 394 12.57 -7.82 22.70
CA THR A 394 13.08 -8.48 23.90
C THR A 394 13.47 -7.43 24.95
N PRO A 395 13.66 -7.79 26.22
CA PRO A 395 14.19 -6.87 27.22
C PRO A 395 15.51 -6.18 26.80
N GLU A 396 16.34 -6.86 26.01
CA GLU A 396 17.60 -6.33 25.47
C GLU A 396 17.40 -5.42 24.25
N LYS A 397 16.32 -5.62 23.48
CA LYS A 397 15.92 -4.82 22.33
C LYS A 397 14.44 -4.41 22.47
N PRO A 398 14.14 -3.48 23.39
CA PRO A 398 12.77 -3.23 23.84
C PRO A 398 11.98 -2.28 22.94
N GLU A 399 12.58 -1.76 21.87
CA GLU A 399 11.99 -0.72 21.01
C GLU A 399 12.21 -1.03 19.53
N TYR A 400 11.16 -0.86 18.74
CA TYR A 400 11.19 -0.79 17.29
C TYR A 400 11.09 0.67 16.85
N LYS A 401 12.09 1.14 16.08
CA LYS A 401 12.21 2.57 15.71
C LYS A 401 11.23 3.05 14.65
N GLY A 402 10.48 2.15 14.02
CA GLY A 402 9.61 2.46 12.88
C GLY A 402 10.29 2.17 11.53
N GLY A 403 9.49 2.26 10.46
CA GLY A 403 9.92 2.09 9.07
C GLY A 403 10.15 3.42 8.35
N ALA A 404 10.74 3.35 7.16
CA ALA A 404 10.85 4.47 6.24
C ALA A 404 9.55 4.67 5.44
N TRP A 405 9.36 5.87 4.88
CA TRP A 405 8.31 6.11 3.89
C TRP A 405 8.60 5.32 2.62
N HIS A 406 7.62 4.55 2.14
CA HIS A 406 7.73 3.76 0.92
C HIS A 406 6.35 3.51 0.30
N ILE A 407 6.36 3.02 -0.94
CA ILE A 407 5.24 2.32 -1.57
C ILE A 407 5.59 0.83 -1.68
N GLU A 408 4.59 -0.01 -1.95
CA GLU A 408 4.82 -1.44 -2.14
C GLU A 408 5.25 -1.72 -3.58
N GLY A 409 6.40 -2.38 -3.71
CA GLY A 409 6.89 -2.85 -5.00
C GLY A 409 7.58 -1.83 -5.90
N GLN A 410 8.07 -2.32 -7.03
CA GLN A 410 8.53 -1.53 -8.19
C GLN A 410 7.45 -1.53 -9.28
N LEU A 411 7.57 -0.68 -10.29
CA LEU A 411 6.54 -0.54 -11.33
C LEU A 411 6.29 -1.83 -12.12
N ASN A 412 7.31 -2.67 -12.34
CA ASN A 412 7.17 -3.98 -12.99
C ASN A 412 6.39 -5.02 -12.17
N GLU A 413 6.00 -4.70 -10.93
CA GLU A 413 5.18 -5.56 -10.09
C GLU A 413 3.71 -5.13 -10.09
N HIS A 414 3.39 -3.99 -10.69
CA HIS A 414 2.02 -3.45 -10.88
C HIS A 414 1.13 -3.57 -9.64
N ILE A 415 1.69 -3.35 -8.44
CA ILE A 415 0.92 -3.40 -7.19
C ILE A 415 0.01 -2.18 -7.12
N VAL A 416 -1.28 -2.41 -6.96
CA VAL A 416 -2.33 -1.36 -6.98
C VAL A 416 -2.96 -1.17 -5.61
N ALA A 417 -3.02 -2.21 -4.78
CA ALA A 417 -3.59 -2.09 -3.44
C ALA A 417 -2.92 -3.05 -2.46
N THR A 418 -2.97 -2.68 -1.17
CA THR A 418 -2.41 -3.45 -0.07
C THR A 418 -3.49 -3.76 0.95
N ALA A 419 -3.47 -4.97 1.51
CA ALA A 419 -4.23 -5.34 2.69
C ALA A 419 -3.27 -5.89 3.77
N LEU A 420 -3.29 -5.30 4.96
CA LEU A 420 -2.49 -5.66 6.13
C LEU A 420 -3.38 -6.17 7.24
N TYR A 421 -3.14 -7.38 7.72
CA TYR A 421 -3.85 -7.97 8.86
C TYR A 421 -2.91 -8.17 10.05
N TYR A 422 -3.21 -7.48 11.15
CA TYR A 422 -2.48 -7.55 12.42
C TYR A 422 -3.11 -8.64 13.30
N TYR A 423 -2.59 -9.86 13.21
CA TYR A 423 -3.29 -11.05 13.69
C TYR A 423 -2.88 -11.55 15.08
N ASP A 424 -1.79 -11.02 15.64
CA ASP A 424 -1.31 -11.37 16.99
C ASP A 424 -0.36 -10.26 17.48
N ASN A 425 -0.79 -9.49 18.49
CA ASN A 425 0.03 -8.46 19.12
C ASN A 425 0.06 -8.70 20.63
N ASP A 426 1.26 -8.81 21.21
CA ASP A 426 1.42 -9.04 22.65
C ASP A 426 2.50 -8.15 23.25
N ASN A 427 2.25 -7.64 24.46
CA ASN A 427 3.17 -6.85 25.27
C ASN A 427 3.86 -5.68 24.54
N ILE A 428 3.17 -4.99 23.63
CA ILE A 428 3.68 -3.81 22.92
C ILE A 428 2.75 -2.61 23.11
N THR A 429 3.33 -1.41 23.11
CA THR A 429 2.56 -0.17 23.06
C THR A 429 1.83 -0.05 21.73
N ASP A 430 0.82 0.82 21.67
CA ASP A 430 0.19 1.20 20.41
C ASP A 430 1.24 1.65 19.39
N SER A 431 1.04 1.23 18.14
CA SER A 431 1.74 1.78 16.97
C SER A 431 0.73 2.09 15.89
N ARG A 432 1.11 2.95 14.95
CA ARG A 432 0.25 3.47 13.91
C ARG A 432 0.90 3.29 12.54
N LEU A 433 0.09 3.09 11.51
CA LEU A 433 0.52 3.15 10.12
C LEU A 433 0.27 4.56 9.63
N HIS A 434 1.34 5.29 9.29
CA HIS A 434 1.23 6.68 8.82
C HIS A 434 1.10 6.71 7.32
N PHE A 435 0.32 7.67 6.82
CA PHE A 435 0.02 7.85 5.40
C PHE A 435 0.33 9.27 4.95
N ARG A 436 0.89 9.38 3.75
CA ARG A 436 1.02 10.63 3.00
C ARG A 436 0.79 10.35 1.51
N THR A 437 0.47 11.39 0.77
CA THR A 437 0.14 11.29 -0.65
C THR A 437 0.75 12.42 -1.44
N LYS A 438 1.04 12.17 -2.72
CA LYS A 438 1.20 13.21 -3.74
C LYS A 438 -0.14 13.96 -3.90
N VAL A 439 -0.10 15.27 -4.13
CA VAL A 439 -1.28 16.12 -4.33
C VAL A 439 -1.11 17.00 -5.57
N GLU A 440 -2.22 17.39 -6.22
CA GLU A 440 -2.27 18.25 -7.41
C GLU A 440 -1.75 19.68 -7.14
N ALA A 441 -0.45 19.86 -6.93
CA ALA A 441 0.10 21.13 -6.41
C ALA A 441 0.32 22.22 -7.47
N SER A 442 0.57 21.81 -8.72
CA SER A 442 1.06 22.69 -9.79
C SER A 442 -0.01 23.64 -10.33
N HIS A 443 -1.26 23.19 -10.39
CA HIS A 443 -2.41 23.99 -10.86
C HIS A 443 -3.32 24.43 -9.71
N PHE A 444 -3.07 23.97 -8.49
CA PHE A 444 -3.89 24.23 -7.31
C PHE A 444 -4.24 25.72 -7.10
N ALA A 445 -3.24 26.60 -7.23
CA ALA A 445 -3.45 28.02 -6.97
C ALA A 445 -4.24 28.74 -8.08
N TYR A 446 -4.38 28.16 -9.28
CA TYR A 446 -5.08 28.79 -10.40
C TYR A 446 -6.58 28.90 -10.18
N ASP A 447 -7.14 27.99 -9.38
CA ASP A 447 -8.56 27.98 -9.05
C ASP A 447 -8.88 28.73 -7.74
N ILE A 448 -7.89 29.40 -7.15
CA ILE A 448 -8.02 30.12 -5.88
C ILE A 448 -7.94 31.62 -6.13
N SER A 449 -8.92 32.38 -5.63
CA SER A 449 -8.86 33.84 -5.61
C SER A 449 -8.09 34.32 -4.36
N TYR A 450 -6.93 34.96 -4.54
CA TYR A 450 -6.13 35.49 -3.43
C TYR A 450 -5.47 36.82 -3.78
N GLN A 451 -4.93 37.51 -2.78
CA GLN A 451 -4.13 38.71 -3.00
C GLN A 451 -2.71 38.33 -3.40
N GLN A 452 -2.13 39.03 -4.39
CA GLN A 452 -0.75 38.82 -4.82
C GLN A 452 0.22 38.78 -3.62
N SER A 453 1.09 37.77 -3.62
CA SER A 453 2.12 37.50 -2.60
C SER A 453 1.58 37.12 -1.21
N ASP A 454 0.31 36.73 -1.08
CA ASP A 454 -0.30 36.28 0.18
C ASP A 454 0.04 34.81 0.53
N ASP A 455 1.34 34.51 0.63
CA ASP A 455 1.84 33.17 0.99
C ASP A 455 1.38 32.75 2.40
N VAL A 456 1.19 33.73 3.29
CA VAL A 456 0.72 33.51 4.66
C VAL A 456 -0.70 32.93 4.67
N GLY A 457 -1.57 33.37 3.77
CA GLY A 457 -2.92 32.81 3.65
C GLY A 457 -2.92 31.34 3.25
N PHE A 458 -2.08 30.96 2.28
CA PHE A 458 -1.92 29.55 1.88
C PHE A 458 -1.39 28.67 3.02
N ARG A 459 -0.35 29.16 3.72
CA ARG A 459 0.19 28.49 4.90
C ARG A 459 -0.87 28.33 6.00
N THR A 460 -1.70 29.35 6.21
CA THR A 460 -2.73 29.35 7.25
C THR A 460 -3.90 28.41 6.96
N ILE A 461 -4.30 28.27 5.69
CA ILE A 461 -5.49 27.48 5.32
C ILE A 461 -5.11 26.02 4.98
N TRP A 462 -4.03 25.80 4.22
CA TRP A 462 -3.63 24.48 3.73
C TRP A 462 -2.35 23.93 4.34
N GLY A 463 -1.56 24.76 5.04
CA GLY A 463 -0.29 24.35 5.63
C GLY A 463 0.79 24.11 4.59
N VAL A 464 0.78 24.87 3.50
CA VAL A 464 1.70 24.71 2.37
C VAL A 464 2.43 26.02 2.09
N ASP A 465 3.70 25.91 1.73
CA ASP A 465 4.56 27.04 1.37
C ASP A 465 4.75 27.11 -0.15
N ASN A 466 5.03 28.31 -0.66
CA ASN A 466 5.41 28.49 -2.06
C ASN A 466 6.69 27.69 -2.34
N ASN A 467 6.74 27.01 -3.49
CA ASN A 467 7.78 26.06 -3.89
C ASN A 467 7.95 24.83 -2.98
N ALA A 468 7.04 24.58 -2.04
CA ALA A 468 7.03 23.33 -1.29
C ALA A 468 6.73 22.13 -2.20
N GLN A 469 7.13 20.94 -1.75
CA GLN A 469 6.86 19.69 -2.45
C GLN A 469 5.36 19.40 -2.48
N GLY A 470 4.84 18.90 -3.61
CA GLY A 470 3.45 18.52 -3.81
C GLY A 470 3.06 17.24 -3.08
N GLN A 471 3.24 17.21 -1.75
CA GLN A 471 2.82 16.11 -0.89
C GLN A 471 2.10 16.63 0.35
N GLN A 472 1.17 15.84 0.89
CA GLN A 472 0.55 16.10 2.18
C GLN A 472 0.52 14.84 3.05
N VAL A 473 0.82 15.01 4.34
CA VAL A 473 0.59 13.98 5.35
C VAL A 473 -0.91 13.93 5.62
N LEU A 474 -1.54 12.78 5.36
CA LEU A 474 -2.98 12.60 5.57
C LEU A 474 -3.30 12.29 7.03
N GLY A 475 -2.45 11.50 7.67
CA GLY A 475 -2.65 11.05 9.05
C GLY A 475 -2.08 9.68 9.30
N SER A 476 -2.71 8.94 10.20
CA SER A 476 -2.29 7.58 10.53
C SER A 476 -3.44 6.77 11.10
N VAL A 477 -3.35 5.44 11.02
CA VAL A 477 -4.36 4.50 11.56
C VAL A 477 -3.72 3.61 12.63
N LEU A 478 -4.40 3.39 13.75
CA LEU A 478 -3.93 2.48 14.82
C LEU A 478 -3.84 1.04 14.31
N THR A 479 -2.75 0.34 14.60
CA THR A 479 -2.45 -1.03 14.13
C THR A 479 -2.53 -2.07 15.27
N ARG A 480 -3.71 -2.16 15.89
CA ARG A 480 -4.01 -3.12 16.97
C ARG A 480 -4.27 -4.53 16.44
N GLU A 481 -4.29 -5.52 17.33
CA GLU A 481 -4.70 -6.89 16.99
C GLU A 481 -6.13 -6.90 16.43
N ASP A 482 -6.43 -7.87 15.56
CA ASP A 482 -7.70 -8.11 14.87
C ASP A 482 -8.01 -7.13 13.75
N ARG A 483 -7.18 -6.10 13.57
CA ARG A 483 -7.41 -5.08 12.55
C ARG A 483 -6.91 -5.51 11.18
N LEU A 484 -7.81 -5.51 10.20
CA LEU A 484 -7.49 -5.44 8.78
C LEU A 484 -7.43 -3.97 8.36
N ILE A 485 -6.39 -3.58 7.61
CA ILE A 485 -6.25 -2.27 6.98
C ILE A 485 -6.02 -2.48 5.49
N ALA A 486 -6.74 -1.77 4.63
CA ALA A 486 -6.49 -1.77 3.19
C ALA A 486 -6.39 -0.35 2.63
N PHE A 487 -5.54 -0.17 1.62
CA PHE A 487 -5.27 1.13 1.01
C PHE A 487 -4.68 0.96 -0.40
N PRO A 488 -4.86 1.96 -1.29
CA PRO A 488 -4.25 1.95 -2.62
C PRO A 488 -2.73 2.18 -2.53
N ASN A 489 -1.99 1.67 -3.50
CA ASN A 489 -0.53 1.84 -3.58
C ASN A 489 -0.11 3.27 -3.97
N GLY A 490 -1.07 4.15 -4.25
CA GLY A 490 -0.91 5.60 -4.38
C GLY A 490 -0.52 6.28 -3.06
N PHE A 491 -0.88 5.68 -1.93
CA PHE A 491 -0.47 6.17 -0.62
C PHE A 491 0.93 5.66 -0.24
N GLN A 492 1.83 6.61 -0.01
CA GLN A 492 3.06 6.31 0.71
C GLN A 492 2.73 6.07 2.17
N HIS A 493 3.36 5.04 2.74
CA HIS A 493 3.13 4.71 4.13
C HIS A 493 4.43 4.40 4.89
N ARG A 494 4.34 4.47 6.21
CA ARG A 494 5.41 4.01 7.11
C ARG A 494 4.84 3.46 8.41
N VAL A 495 5.51 2.45 8.95
CA VAL A 495 5.19 1.89 10.28
C VAL A 495 5.75 2.82 11.36
N GLY A 496 4.91 3.26 12.29
CA GLY A 496 5.32 4.04 13.46
C GLY A 496 6.08 3.19 14.50
N ASN A 497 6.86 3.85 15.35
CA ASN A 497 7.60 3.21 16.43
C ASN A 497 6.68 2.57 17.49
N PHE A 498 7.22 1.61 18.24
CA PHE A 498 6.59 1.06 19.44
C PHE A 498 7.64 0.38 20.32
N LYS A 499 7.27 0.12 21.57
CA LYS A 499 8.13 -0.53 22.56
C LYS A 499 7.36 -1.50 23.42
N LEU A 500 8.07 -2.24 24.27
CA LEU A 500 7.45 -3.12 25.26
C LEU A 500 6.61 -2.33 26.28
N VAL A 501 5.44 -2.87 26.64
CA VAL A 501 4.62 -2.33 27.75
C VAL A 501 5.24 -2.72 29.09
N ASP A 502 5.55 -4.00 29.26
CA ASP A 502 6.34 -4.57 30.36
C ASP A 502 7.75 -4.85 29.84
N PRO A 503 8.75 -3.98 30.12
CA PRO A 503 10.11 -4.15 29.62
C PRO A 503 10.82 -5.42 30.12
N ALA A 504 10.27 -6.12 31.12
CA ALA A 504 10.83 -7.35 31.65
C ALA A 504 10.41 -8.60 30.86
N LYS A 505 9.45 -8.48 29.93
CA LYS A 505 8.94 -9.60 29.13
C LYS A 505 9.13 -9.32 27.64
N PRO A 506 9.32 -10.36 26.81
CA PRO A 506 9.28 -10.19 25.37
C PRO A 506 7.89 -9.73 24.91
N GLY A 507 7.82 -9.20 23.70
CA GLY A 507 6.57 -8.79 23.05
C GLY A 507 6.72 -8.88 21.54
N HIS A 508 5.59 -8.90 20.84
CA HIS A 508 5.60 -9.03 19.38
C HIS A 508 4.42 -8.34 18.72
N ARG A 509 4.60 -8.15 17.41
CA ARG A 509 3.55 -7.85 16.44
C ARG A 509 3.70 -8.79 15.28
N LYS A 510 2.62 -9.45 14.88
CA LYS A 510 2.61 -10.34 13.71
C LYS A 510 1.68 -9.83 12.63
N ILE A 511 2.17 -9.82 11.40
CA ILE A 511 1.51 -9.17 10.26
C ILE A 511 1.45 -10.13 9.09
N LEU A 512 0.26 -10.24 8.48
CA LEU A 512 0.07 -10.77 7.14
C LEU A 512 -0.19 -9.58 6.19
N ALA A 513 0.61 -9.47 5.14
CA ALA A 513 0.44 -8.52 4.07
C ALA A 513 0.06 -9.23 2.77
N LEU A 514 -0.95 -8.71 2.10
CA LEU A 514 -1.41 -9.14 0.79
C LEU A 514 -1.33 -7.94 -0.15
N PHE A 515 -0.57 -8.08 -1.23
CA PHE A 515 -0.45 -7.05 -2.25
C PHE A 515 -1.19 -7.50 -3.49
N LEU A 516 -2.20 -6.72 -3.89
CA LEU A 516 -2.96 -6.94 -5.11
C LEU A 516 -2.18 -6.37 -6.28
N VAL A 517 -1.86 -7.22 -7.25
CA VAL A 517 -1.36 -6.81 -8.57
C VAL A 517 -2.55 -6.39 -9.43
N ALA A 518 -2.34 -5.40 -10.30
CA ALA A 518 -3.33 -4.89 -11.25
C ALA A 518 -4.08 -6.05 -11.95
N PRO A 519 -5.39 -6.20 -11.74
CA PRO A 519 -6.14 -7.31 -12.32
C PRO A 519 -6.14 -7.32 -13.86
N THR A 520 -5.99 -6.15 -14.47
CA THR A 520 -6.02 -5.93 -15.92
C THR A 520 -4.67 -6.14 -16.59
N ILE A 521 -3.57 -6.18 -15.81
CA ILE A 521 -2.20 -6.32 -16.31
C ILE A 521 -1.55 -7.52 -15.60
N PRO A 522 -1.86 -8.76 -16.03
CA PRO A 522 -1.22 -9.93 -15.46
C PRO A 522 0.28 -9.91 -15.73
N ILE A 523 1.08 -10.13 -14.69
CA ILE A 523 2.54 -10.20 -14.76
C ILE A 523 3.04 -11.65 -14.66
N ILE A 524 4.35 -11.85 -14.87
CA ILE A 524 4.99 -13.17 -14.64
C ILE A 524 4.74 -13.61 -13.19
N SER A 525 4.13 -14.77 -13.01
CA SER A 525 3.75 -15.28 -11.69
C SER A 525 4.36 -16.63 -11.39
N THR A 526 4.10 -17.15 -10.19
CA THR A 526 4.44 -18.53 -9.83
C THR A 526 3.70 -19.58 -10.66
N ALA A 527 2.70 -19.19 -11.46
CA ALA A 527 2.10 -20.07 -12.46
C ALA A 527 2.99 -20.21 -13.71
N ASN A 528 3.94 -19.31 -13.94
CA ASN A 528 4.84 -19.36 -15.10
C ASN A 528 6.26 -19.78 -14.68
N VAL A 529 6.70 -19.40 -13.47
CA VAL A 529 8.02 -19.69 -12.93
C VAL A 529 7.94 -20.86 -11.95
N PRO A 530 8.54 -22.03 -12.25
CA PRO A 530 8.60 -23.14 -11.30
C PRO A 530 9.33 -22.75 -10.01
N PRO A 531 9.10 -23.46 -8.90
CA PRO A 531 9.82 -23.19 -7.66
C PRO A 531 11.33 -23.22 -7.90
N GLN A 532 12.02 -22.25 -7.31
CA GLN A 532 13.44 -21.98 -7.58
C GLN A 532 14.34 -22.59 -6.52
N GLN A 533 13.77 -23.12 -5.44
CA GLN A 533 14.45 -23.63 -4.25
C GLN A 533 15.18 -24.95 -4.55
N ARG A 534 16.50 -24.98 -4.33
CA ARG A 534 17.34 -26.17 -4.55
C ARG A 534 17.05 -27.30 -3.58
N ASP A 535 16.69 -26.98 -2.35
CA ASP A 535 16.28 -27.96 -1.34
C ASP A 535 14.94 -28.63 -1.69
N TRP A 536 13.98 -27.87 -2.23
CA TRP A 536 12.72 -28.44 -2.73
C TRP A 536 12.98 -29.37 -3.92
N TRP A 537 13.82 -28.94 -4.87
CA TRP A 537 14.25 -29.77 -5.99
C TRP A 537 14.94 -31.07 -5.53
N ALA A 538 15.87 -30.99 -4.57
CA ALA A 538 16.58 -32.15 -4.07
C ALA A 538 15.63 -33.16 -3.44
N ARG A 539 14.59 -32.70 -2.71
CA ARG A 539 13.53 -33.55 -2.18
C ARG A 539 12.76 -34.26 -3.30
N GLU A 540 12.36 -33.53 -4.34
CA GLU A 540 11.65 -34.12 -5.48
C GLU A 540 12.51 -35.15 -6.25
N VAL A 541 13.81 -34.91 -6.40
CA VAL A 541 14.73 -35.89 -7.00
C VAL A 541 14.82 -37.15 -6.16
N LYS A 542 14.86 -37.04 -4.82
CA LYS A 542 14.88 -38.18 -3.89
C LYS A 542 13.58 -38.99 -3.93
N LEU A 543 12.43 -38.31 -4.07
CA LEU A 543 11.11 -38.94 -4.11
C LEU A 543 10.78 -39.54 -5.49
N GLY A 544 11.38 -39.02 -6.56
CA GLY A 544 11.11 -39.44 -7.92
C GLY A 544 11.75 -40.79 -8.30
N GLU A 545 11.15 -41.48 -9.25
CA GLU A 545 11.66 -42.75 -9.81
C GLU A 545 12.90 -42.57 -10.73
N SER A 546 13.51 -41.38 -10.74
CA SER A 546 14.68 -41.09 -11.57
C SER A 546 15.87 -41.95 -11.16
N ARG A 547 16.80 -42.20 -12.09
CA ARG A 547 18.06 -42.92 -11.79
C ARG A 547 18.87 -42.25 -10.68
N VAL A 548 18.71 -40.93 -10.50
CA VAL A 548 19.36 -40.16 -9.43
C VAL A 548 18.65 -40.39 -8.10
N GLY A 549 17.31 -40.47 -8.08
CA GLY A 549 16.52 -40.78 -6.88
C GLY A 549 16.73 -42.20 -6.34
N GLN A 550 17.25 -43.12 -7.17
CA GLN A 550 17.62 -44.48 -6.77
C GLN A 550 19.00 -44.56 -6.08
N LEU A 551 19.76 -43.46 -6.01
CA LEU A 551 21.03 -43.40 -5.29
C LEU A 551 20.82 -43.31 -3.78
N PRO A 552 21.79 -43.77 -2.95
CA PRO A 552 21.82 -43.46 -1.52
C PRO A 552 21.65 -41.96 -1.26
N ALA A 553 20.97 -41.61 -0.17
CA ALA A 553 20.62 -40.23 0.17
C ALA A 553 21.84 -39.31 0.18
N GLU A 554 22.97 -39.79 0.68
CA GLU A 554 24.24 -39.05 0.76
C GLU A 554 24.77 -38.66 -0.63
N LEU A 555 24.60 -39.52 -1.64
CA LEU A 555 25.03 -39.21 -3.00
C LEU A 555 24.08 -38.21 -3.67
N VAL A 556 22.78 -38.27 -3.39
CA VAL A 556 21.83 -37.26 -3.88
C VAL A 556 22.12 -35.90 -3.25
N ASP A 557 22.47 -35.87 -1.96
CA ASP A 557 22.88 -34.65 -1.27
C ASP A 557 24.17 -34.07 -1.86
N MET A 558 25.18 -34.91 -2.12
CA MET A 558 26.40 -34.47 -2.80
C MET A 558 26.12 -33.91 -4.21
N ILE A 559 25.18 -34.50 -4.96
CA ILE A 559 24.77 -33.98 -6.27
C ILE A 559 24.09 -32.63 -6.11
N ALA A 560 23.17 -32.49 -5.15
CA ALA A 560 22.46 -31.25 -4.90
C ALA A 560 23.37 -30.12 -4.44
N GLU A 561 24.33 -30.41 -3.55
CA GLU A 561 25.37 -29.47 -3.15
C GLU A 561 26.25 -29.05 -4.33
N GLY A 562 26.46 -29.95 -5.30
CA GLY A 562 27.22 -29.70 -6.52
C GLY A 562 26.51 -28.82 -7.56
N VAL A 563 25.19 -28.65 -7.50
CA VAL A 563 24.44 -27.74 -8.38
C VAL A 563 24.66 -26.31 -7.94
N LYS A 564 25.40 -25.52 -8.73
CA LYS A 564 25.81 -24.15 -8.36
C LYS A 564 24.95 -23.04 -8.96
N ASP A 565 24.39 -23.24 -10.16
CA ASP A 565 23.74 -22.14 -10.90
C ASP A 565 22.21 -22.08 -10.67
N PHE A 566 21.50 -23.17 -11.01
CA PHE A 566 20.05 -23.30 -10.82
C PHE A 566 19.68 -24.78 -10.63
N PRO A 567 18.75 -25.13 -9.72
CA PRO A 567 17.96 -24.26 -8.83
C PRO A 567 18.80 -23.53 -7.77
N ILE A 568 18.24 -22.46 -7.20
CA ILE A 568 18.90 -21.49 -6.33
C ILE A 568 19.05 -22.04 -4.89
N GLY A 569 20.26 -21.96 -4.33
CA GLY A 569 20.52 -22.33 -2.93
C GLY A 569 20.16 -21.21 -1.94
N SER A 570 19.97 -21.54 -0.66
CA SER A 570 19.54 -20.58 0.37
C SER A 570 20.50 -19.39 0.54
N ASP A 571 21.82 -19.61 0.57
CA ASP A 571 22.81 -18.53 0.73
C ASP A 571 22.83 -17.56 -0.46
N ASP A 572 22.64 -18.11 -1.66
CA ASP A 572 22.54 -17.33 -2.90
C ASP A 572 21.23 -16.52 -2.93
N ALA A 573 20.11 -17.13 -2.54
CA ALA A 573 18.84 -16.43 -2.41
C ALA A 573 18.89 -15.27 -1.40
N LYS A 574 19.62 -15.45 -0.28
CA LYS A 574 19.86 -14.37 0.70
C LYS A 574 20.71 -13.25 0.11
N THR A 575 21.74 -13.58 -0.67
CA THR A 575 22.58 -12.60 -1.38
C THR A 575 21.76 -11.80 -2.40
N LEU A 576 20.95 -12.49 -3.23
CA LEU A 576 20.04 -11.85 -4.18
C LEU A 576 19.03 -10.94 -3.48
N ARG A 577 18.51 -11.35 -2.32
CA ARG A 577 17.62 -10.50 -1.51
C ARG A 577 18.31 -9.23 -1.04
N GLU A 578 19.55 -9.31 -0.56
CA GLU A 578 20.31 -8.11 -0.14
C GLU A 578 20.51 -7.15 -1.31
N GLU A 579 20.82 -7.67 -2.51
CA GLU A 579 20.94 -6.87 -3.72
C GLU A 579 19.61 -6.21 -4.12
N LEU A 580 18.50 -6.96 -4.07
CA LEU A 580 17.15 -6.44 -4.30
C LEU A 580 16.75 -5.37 -3.27
N MET A 581 17.13 -5.54 -2.01
CA MET A 581 16.86 -4.54 -0.98
C MET A 581 17.64 -3.24 -1.21
N VAL A 582 18.88 -3.32 -1.70
CA VAL A 582 19.65 -2.14 -2.12
C VAL A 582 18.97 -1.45 -3.30
N GLU A 583 18.48 -2.21 -4.28
CA GLU A 583 17.74 -1.67 -5.42
C GLU A 583 16.46 -0.95 -4.98
N ARG A 584 15.67 -1.56 -4.09
CA ARG A 584 14.47 -0.94 -3.49
C ARG A 584 14.79 0.30 -2.67
N GLY A 585 15.92 0.31 -1.96
CA GLY A 585 16.38 1.51 -1.26
C GLY A 585 16.57 2.70 -2.22
N ARG A 586 17.20 2.47 -3.37
CA ARG A 586 17.37 3.49 -4.43
C ARG A 586 16.03 3.88 -5.06
N MET A 587 15.12 2.92 -5.25
CA MET A 587 13.77 3.21 -5.72
C MET A 587 13.05 4.16 -4.76
N ASN A 588 13.10 3.93 -3.44
CA ASN A 588 12.46 4.84 -2.48
C ASN A 588 13.02 6.27 -2.55
N GLU A 589 14.32 6.42 -2.79
CA GLU A 589 14.95 7.73 -3.04
C GLU A 589 14.45 8.34 -4.36
N ALA A 590 14.26 7.54 -5.41
CA ALA A 590 13.72 7.99 -6.69
C ALA A 590 12.23 8.35 -6.63
N VAL A 591 11.40 7.58 -5.93
CA VAL A 591 9.99 7.89 -5.65
C VAL A 591 9.90 9.22 -4.91
N ALA A 592 10.71 9.38 -3.86
CA ALA A 592 10.84 10.66 -3.18
C ALA A 592 11.19 11.77 -4.19
N TYR A 593 12.23 11.59 -5.01
CA TYR A 593 12.62 12.57 -6.02
C TYR A 593 11.49 12.94 -7.00
N GLN A 594 10.80 11.95 -7.56
CA GLN A 594 9.71 12.14 -8.54
C GLN A 594 8.53 12.90 -7.93
N ILE A 595 8.03 12.44 -6.79
CA ILE A 595 6.94 13.12 -6.07
C ILE A 595 7.34 14.56 -5.70
N PHE A 596 8.64 14.84 -5.51
CA PHE A 596 9.13 16.13 -4.99
C PHE A 596 9.65 17.12 -6.04
N GLN A 597 9.89 16.70 -7.28
CA GLN A 597 10.37 17.58 -8.36
C GLN A 597 9.31 17.95 -9.37
N ASP A 598 8.42 17.03 -9.74
CA ASP A 598 7.51 17.25 -10.87
C ASP A 598 6.27 18.07 -10.49
N GLU A 599 5.88 18.07 -9.21
CA GLU A 599 4.79 18.89 -8.69
C GLU A 599 5.23 19.67 -7.45
N ARG A 600 5.34 20.99 -7.60
CA ARG A 600 5.56 21.94 -6.50
C ARG A 600 4.41 22.92 -6.45
N PHE A 601 4.11 23.35 -5.23
CA PHE A 601 3.21 24.47 -5.04
C PHE A 601 3.82 25.71 -5.70
N SER A 602 3.13 26.30 -6.65
CA SER A 602 3.55 27.54 -7.31
C SER A 602 2.45 28.59 -7.12
N PHE A 603 2.74 29.59 -6.32
CA PHE A 603 1.85 30.75 -6.10
C PHE A 603 2.26 31.95 -6.97
N CYS A 604 3.09 31.71 -8.00
CA CYS A 604 3.43 32.71 -8.99
C CYS A 604 2.29 32.83 -10.01
N GLU A 605 1.58 33.96 -10.00
CA GLU A 605 0.63 34.31 -11.05
C GLU A 605 1.33 34.88 -12.31
N HIS A 606 0.64 34.77 -13.44
CA HIS A 606 0.92 35.53 -14.67
C HIS A 606 0.30 36.92 -14.63
#